data_AF-A0A1B7ZEE0-F1
#
_entry.id   AF-A0A1B7ZEE0-F1
#
_cell.length_a   1.000
_cell.length_b   1.000
_cell.length_c   1.000
_cell.angle_alpha   90.00
_cell.angle_beta   90.00
_cell.angle_gamma   90.00
#
_symmetry.space_group_name_H-M   'P 1'
#
loop_
_entity.id
_entity.type
_entity.pdbx_description
1 polymer ?
#
loop_
_entity_poly.entity_id
_entity_poly.type
_entity_poly.pdbx_seq_one_letter_code
_entity_poly.pdbx_strand_id
1 'polypeptide(L)'
;MKNKFMLLTVVIAFICNSCSIDDDGANFHFTALEIIDADVPESFNLNETYVISVRYLKPDRCTYYEGFDVIKDSLTVRNVVAIGSVRTDLNCTEEITEQTASFNFKVIYADPYTFKFYTGENSDGDPEYLEVVVPVNKS
;
A
#
# COMPACT_ATOMS: atom_id res chain seq x y z
N MET A 1 30.13 -32.22 -46.70
CA MET A 1 29.22 -31.21 -46.11
C MET A 1 27.97 -31.91 -45.59
N LYS A 2 28.02 -32.62 -44.44
CA LYS A 2 26.87 -33.43 -43.97
C LYS A 2 26.54 -33.32 -42.48
N ASN A 3 27.30 -32.57 -41.67
CA ASN A 3 27.07 -32.51 -40.21
C ASN A 3 26.55 -31.17 -39.67
N LYS A 4 26.26 -30.17 -40.52
CA LYS A 4 25.72 -28.87 -40.04
C LYS A 4 24.19 -28.84 -39.97
N PHE A 5 23.50 -29.76 -40.63
CA PHE A 5 22.03 -29.78 -40.67
C PHE A 5 21.40 -30.47 -39.46
N MET A 6 22.14 -31.35 -38.78
CA MET A 6 21.64 -32.09 -37.61
C MET A 6 21.64 -31.25 -36.31
N LEU A 7 22.52 -30.23 -36.22
CA LEU A 7 22.59 -29.34 -35.06
C LEU A 7 21.42 -28.33 -35.04
N LEU A 8 20.91 -27.94 -36.21
CA LEU A 8 19.84 -26.95 -36.34
C LEU A 8 18.48 -27.51 -35.88
N THR A 9 18.23 -28.80 -36.09
CA THR A 9 16.97 -29.45 -35.71
C THR A 9 16.83 -29.63 -34.20
N VAL A 10 17.94 -29.78 -33.47
CA VAL A 10 17.93 -29.91 -32.00
C VAL A 10 17.63 -28.58 -31.32
N VAL A 11 18.12 -27.47 -31.86
CA VAL A 11 17.87 -26.12 -31.30
C VAL A 11 16.40 -25.71 -31.46
N ILE A 12 15.74 -26.10 -32.56
CA ILE A 12 14.33 -25.79 -32.82
C ILE A 12 13.37 -26.57 -31.89
N ALA A 13 13.75 -27.77 -31.46
CA ALA A 13 12.93 -28.58 -30.55
C ALA A 13 12.88 -28.01 -29.11
N PHE A 14 13.88 -27.24 -28.69
CA PHE A 14 13.91 -26.60 -27.37
C PHE A 14 13.07 -25.31 -27.29
N ILE A 15 12.75 -24.67 -28.42
CA ILE A 15 12.00 -23.40 -28.45
C ILE A 15 10.48 -23.63 -28.31
N CYS A 16 10.01 -24.86 -28.53
CA CYS A 16 8.59 -25.22 -28.39
C CYS A 16 8.20 -25.68 -26.98
N ASN A 17 9.13 -25.73 -26.02
CA ASN A 17 8.81 -25.74 -24.59
C ASN A 17 8.66 -24.29 -24.09
N SER A 18 7.86 -23.48 -24.79
CA SER A 18 7.30 -22.30 -24.15
C SER A 18 6.46 -22.81 -22.99
N CYS A 19 6.86 -22.53 -21.75
CA CYS A 19 6.03 -22.82 -20.59
C CYS A 19 4.63 -22.25 -20.84
N SER A 20 3.65 -23.09 -21.17
CA SER A 20 2.28 -22.80 -20.80
C SER A 20 2.23 -23.00 -19.30
N ILE A 21 2.53 -21.93 -18.57
CA ILE A 21 1.96 -21.81 -17.24
C ILE A 21 0.47 -21.79 -17.52
N ASP A 22 -0.23 -22.88 -17.19
CA ASP A 22 -1.67 -22.83 -17.00
C ASP A 22 -1.89 -21.69 -16.00
N ASP A 23 -2.29 -20.54 -16.54
CA ASP A 23 -2.40 -19.29 -15.81
C ASP A 23 -3.70 -19.35 -15.02
N ASP A 24 -3.70 -20.12 -13.94
CA ASP A 24 -4.55 -19.84 -12.79
C ASP A 24 -4.06 -18.50 -12.22
N GLY A 25 -4.42 -17.40 -12.90
CA GLY A 25 -3.91 -16.06 -12.63
C GLY A 25 -4.09 -15.63 -11.17
N ALA A 26 -3.41 -14.55 -10.79
CA ALA A 26 -3.44 -14.07 -9.40
C ALA A 26 -4.88 -13.93 -8.88
N ASN A 27 -5.21 -14.67 -7.81
CA ASN A 27 -6.53 -14.68 -7.17
C ASN A 27 -6.71 -13.55 -6.15
N PHE A 28 -5.86 -12.51 -6.22
CA PHE A 28 -5.98 -11.32 -5.40
C PHE A 28 -5.27 -10.13 -6.05
N HIS A 29 -5.59 -8.92 -5.61
CA HIS A 29 -4.85 -7.70 -5.92
C HIS A 29 -4.78 -6.78 -4.71
N PHE A 30 -3.85 -5.83 -4.70
CA PHE A 30 -3.77 -4.81 -3.66
C PHE A 30 -4.67 -3.62 -4.00
N THR A 31 -5.23 -2.98 -2.97
CA THR A 31 -6.03 -1.76 -3.07
C THR A 31 -5.67 -0.81 -1.93
N ALA A 32 -5.90 0.48 -2.13
CA ALA A 32 -5.94 1.43 -1.03
C ALA A 32 -7.29 1.29 -0.29
N LEU A 33 -7.26 1.45 1.03
CA LEU A 33 -8.44 1.54 1.88
C LEU A 33 -8.64 2.99 2.28
N GLU A 34 -9.89 3.42 2.33
CA GLU A 34 -10.28 4.77 2.74
C GLU A 34 -9.94 5.00 4.22
N ILE A 35 -9.04 5.94 4.50
CA ILE A 35 -8.80 6.42 5.86
C ILE A 35 -9.87 7.45 6.21
N ILE A 36 -10.50 7.29 7.37
CA ILE A 36 -11.57 8.18 7.84
C ILE A 36 -11.16 9.05 9.02
N ASP A 37 -10.10 8.65 9.74
CA ASP A 37 -9.62 9.38 10.92
C ASP A 37 -8.19 8.95 11.29
N ALA A 38 -7.47 9.83 11.97
CA ALA A 38 -6.14 9.54 12.50
C ALA A 38 -5.93 10.24 13.84
N ASP A 39 -5.59 9.44 14.85
CA ASP A 39 -5.14 9.93 16.16
C ASP A 39 -3.63 10.19 16.09
N VAL A 40 -3.30 11.48 16.02
CA VAL A 40 -1.94 12.00 15.95
C VAL A 40 -1.72 12.94 17.14
N PRO A 41 -0.61 12.81 17.88
CA PRO A 41 -0.30 13.70 19.00
C PRO A 41 -0.34 15.19 18.61
N GLU A 42 -0.79 16.04 19.53
CA GLU A 42 -0.84 17.51 19.31
C GLU A 42 0.56 18.13 19.10
N SER A 43 1.60 17.48 19.62
CA SER A 43 2.99 17.87 19.38
C SER A 43 3.92 16.66 19.51
N PHE A 44 5.09 16.78 18.91
CA PHE A 44 6.16 15.80 19.01
C PHE A 44 7.36 16.35 19.76
N ASN A 45 8.13 15.48 20.40
CA ASN A 45 9.48 15.77 20.87
C ASN A 45 10.51 15.13 19.91
N LEU A 46 11.59 15.86 19.64
CA LEU A 46 12.66 15.37 18.78
C LEU A 46 13.30 14.10 19.35
N ASN A 47 13.57 13.12 18.48
CA ASN A 47 14.13 11.80 18.79
C ASN A 47 13.21 10.84 19.57
N GLU A 48 11.95 11.19 19.81
CA GLU A 48 10.95 10.26 20.34
C GLU A 48 10.25 9.46 19.24
N THR A 49 9.58 8.37 19.64
CA THR A 49 8.76 7.53 18.75
C THR A 49 7.34 7.52 19.28
N TYR A 50 6.39 7.77 18.39
CA TYR A 50 4.96 7.82 18.69
C TYR A 50 4.23 6.70 17.96
N VAL A 51 3.18 6.17 18.59
CA VAL A 51 2.23 5.27 17.94
C VAL A 51 1.14 6.14 17.32
N ILE A 52 1.02 6.12 15.99
CA ILE A 52 -0.05 6.80 15.27
C ILE A 52 -1.14 5.76 15.00
N SER A 53 -2.36 6.03 15.45
CA SER A 53 -3.51 5.14 15.23
C SER A 53 -4.39 5.71 14.13
N VAL A 54 -4.76 4.88 13.16
CA VAL A 54 -5.50 5.30 11.98
C VAL A 54 -6.74 4.42 11.85
N ARG A 55 -7.90 5.05 11.66
CA ARG A 55 -9.15 4.38 11.36
C ARG A 55 -9.41 4.38 9.87
N TYR A 56 -9.81 3.23 9.34
CA TYR A 56 -10.08 3.04 7.92
C TYR A 56 -11.31 2.17 7.72
N LEU A 57 -11.88 2.24 6.53
CA LEU A 57 -13.01 1.41 6.11
C LEU A 57 -12.51 0.15 5.40
N LYS A 58 -12.95 -1.00 5.90
CA LYS A 58 -12.88 -2.27 5.17
C LYS A 58 -14.19 -2.45 4.40
N PRO A 59 -14.18 -2.49 3.06
CA PRO A 59 -15.40 -2.38 2.26
C PRO A 59 -16.24 -3.67 2.20
N ASP A 60 -15.61 -4.83 2.32
CA ASP A 60 -16.27 -6.12 2.13
C ASP A 60 -15.59 -7.26 2.91
N ARG A 61 -16.11 -8.49 2.75
CA ARG A 61 -15.59 -9.69 3.41
C ARG A 61 -14.31 -10.28 2.80
N CYS A 62 -13.92 -9.84 1.61
CA CYS A 62 -12.77 -10.36 0.86
C CYS A 62 -11.55 -9.44 0.86
N THR A 63 -11.70 -8.26 1.43
CA THR A 63 -10.64 -7.29 1.61
C THR A 63 -9.95 -7.50 2.95
N TYR A 64 -8.63 -7.67 2.96
CA TYR A 64 -7.84 -7.89 4.16
C TYR A 64 -6.85 -6.75 4.32
N TYR A 65 -6.65 -6.26 5.53
CA TYR A 65 -5.65 -5.22 5.80
C TYR A 65 -4.24 -5.80 5.78
N GLU A 66 -3.34 -5.15 5.05
CA GLU A 66 -1.97 -5.60 4.81
C GLU A 66 -0.92 -4.70 5.47
N GLY A 67 -1.31 -3.50 5.92
CA GLY A 67 -0.40 -2.55 6.55
C GLY A 67 -0.66 -1.11 6.13
N PHE A 68 0.16 -0.20 6.67
CA PHE A 68 0.28 1.15 6.14
C PHE A 68 1.53 1.27 5.29
N ASP A 69 1.41 1.93 4.15
CA ASP A 69 2.55 2.51 3.46
C ASP A 69 2.72 3.96 3.92
N VAL A 70 3.89 4.28 4.48
CA VAL A 70 4.20 5.62 5.03
C VAL A 70 5.33 6.21 4.22
N ILE A 71 4.95 6.93 3.17
CA ILE A 71 5.85 7.40 2.12
C ILE A 71 6.38 8.77 2.51
N LYS A 72 7.70 8.93 2.44
CA LYS A 72 8.37 10.22 2.59
C LYS A 72 8.27 11.01 1.28
N ASP A 73 7.35 11.97 1.22
CA ASP A 73 7.18 12.88 0.08
C ASP A 73 8.23 14.00 0.07
N SER A 74 8.53 14.55 1.25
CA SER A 74 9.58 15.54 1.44
C SER A 74 10.25 15.39 2.81
N LEU A 75 11.03 16.38 3.28
CA LEU A 75 11.77 16.28 4.54
C LEU A 75 10.83 15.90 5.71
N THR A 76 9.74 16.62 5.89
CA THR A 76 8.76 16.43 6.97
C THR A 76 7.34 16.15 6.50
N VAL A 77 7.11 15.93 5.20
CA VAL A 77 5.80 15.47 4.69
C VAL A 77 5.76 13.93 4.61
N ARG A 78 4.67 13.34 5.10
CA ARG A 78 4.41 11.89 5.08
C ARG A 78 3.06 11.60 4.45
N ASN A 79 3.04 10.88 3.34
CA ASN A 79 1.81 10.34 2.77
C ASN A 79 1.56 8.97 3.40
N VAL A 80 0.35 8.76 3.93
CA VAL A 80 -0.03 7.54 4.62
C VAL A 80 -1.19 6.90 3.88
N VAL A 81 -0.99 5.66 3.45
CA VAL A 81 -2.01 4.87 2.74
C VAL A 81 -2.25 3.58 3.49
N ALA A 82 -3.51 3.27 3.80
CA ALA A 82 -3.90 1.96 4.29
C ALA A 82 -3.97 1.00 3.10
N ILE A 83 -3.20 -0.09 3.14
CA ILE A 83 -3.15 -1.08 2.06
C ILE A 83 -3.99 -2.28 2.46
N GLY A 84 -4.83 -2.73 1.54
CA GLY A 84 -5.53 -3.99 1.64
C GLY A 84 -5.25 -4.93 0.46
N SER A 85 -5.50 -6.22 0.65
CA SER A 85 -5.56 -7.22 -0.42
C SER A 85 -7.01 -7.67 -0.63
N VAL A 86 -7.46 -7.74 -1.88
CA VAL A 86 -8.81 -8.16 -2.24
C VAL A 86 -8.74 -9.50 -2.93
N ARG A 87 -9.39 -10.52 -2.36
CA ARG A 87 -9.50 -11.85 -2.99
C ARG A 87 -10.55 -11.87 -4.09
N THR A 88 -10.21 -12.41 -5.25
CA THR A 88 -11.08 -12.50 -6.43
C THR A 88 -11.66 -13.90 -6.66
N ASP A 89 -11.24 -14.89 -5.86
CA ASP A 89 -11.68 -16.29 -5.93
C ASP A 89 -12.79 -16.66 -4.93
N LEU A 90 -13.35 -15.66 -4.24
CA LEU A 90 -14.40 -15.84 -3.25
C LEU A 90 -15.69 -15.13 -3.67
N ASN A 91 -16.82 -15.64 -3.19
CA ASN A 91 -18.09 -14.92 -3.26
C ASN A 91 -18.15 -13.86 -2.16
N CYS A 92 -17.86 -12.62 -2.52
CA CYS A 92 -17.78 -11.50 -1.60
C CYS A 92 -19.14 -10.82 -1.42
N THR A 93 -19.43 -10.38 -0.21
CA THR A 93 -20.58 -9.52 0.09
C THR A 93 -20.06 -8.23 0.67
N GLU A 94 -20.63 -7.12 0.23
CA GLU A 94 -20.36 -5.79 0.80
C GLU A 94 -20.73 -5.80 2.29
N GLU A 95 -19.77 -5.37 3.10
CA GLU A 95 -19.88 -5.35 4.56
C GLU A 95 -18.89 -4.30 5.07
N ILE A 96 -19.28 -3.03 4.91
CA ILE A 96 -18.44 -1.89 5.30
C ILE A 96 -18.28 -1.90 6.82
N THR A 97 -17.04 -2.03 7.28
CA THR A 97 -16.69 -2.03 8.70
C THR A 97 -15.56 -1.07 8.98
N GLU A 98 -15.68 -0.30 10.06
CA GLU A 98 -14.57 0.52 10.56
C GLU A 98 -13.56 -0.36 11.29
N GLN A 99 -12.29 -0.19 10.98
CA GLN A 99 -11.19 -0.86 11.67
C GLN A 99 -10.13 0.16 12.08
N THR A 100 -9.31 -0.21 13.06
CA THR A 100 -8.20 0.61 13.55
C THR A 100 -6.92 -0.20 13.48
N ALA A 101 -5.89 0.40 12.91
CA ALA A 101 -4.53 -0.12 12.97
C ALA A 101 -3.57 1.02 13.32
N SER A 102 -2.34 0.68 13.69
CA SER A 102 -1.35 1.68 14.08
C SER A 102 0.03 1.38 13.51
N PHE A 103 0.86 2.43 13.45
CA PHE A 103 2.27 2.32 13.10
C PHE A 103 3.12 3.20 14.02
N ASN A 104 4.39 2.82 14.17
CA ASN A 104 5.35 3.61 14.94
C ASN A 104 6.00 4.66 14.04
N PHE A 105 6.03 5.90 14.51
CA PHE A 105 6.65 7.03 13.82
C PHE A 105 7.76 7.65 14.66
N LYS A 106 8.99 7.65 14.14
CA LYS A 106 10.14 8.26 14.79
C LYS A 106 10.38 9.68 14.29
N VAL A 107 10.45 10.62 15.24
CA VAL A 107 10.63 12.05 14.96
C VAL A 107 12.13 12.35 14.87
N ILE A 108 12.62 12.65 13.68
CA ILE A 108 14.07 12.82 13.40
C ILE A 108 14.45 14.22 12.89
N TYR A 109 13.48 15.12 12.77
CA TYR A 109 13.65 16.48 12.25
C TYR A 109 12.93 17.43 13.20
N ALA A 110 13.45 18.64 13.35
CA ALA A 110 12.94 19.66 14.26
C ALA A 110 11.87 20.57 13.65
N ASP A 111 11.62 20.44 12.34
CA ASP A 111 10.56 21.15 11.64
C ASP A 111 9.22 20.42 11.81
N PRO A 112 8.07 21.12 11.74
CA PRO A 112 6.76 20.50 11.81
C PRO A 112 6.58 19.40 10.75
N TYR A 113 5.87 18.35 11.13
CA TYR A 113 5.51 17.28 10.22
C TYR A 113 4.11 17.50 9.66
N THR A 114 3.95 17.24 8.36
CA THR A 114 2.63 17.19 7.72
C THR A 114 2.36 15.74 7.35
N PHE A 115 1.29 15.17 7.92
CA PHE A 115 0.75 13.90 7.48
C PHE A 115 -0.38 14.15 6.49
N LYS A 116 -0.40 13.36 5.42
CA LYS A 116 -1.47 13.30 4.44
C LYS A 116 -2.01 11.88 4.43
N PHE A 117 -3.12 11.65 5.11
CA PHE A 117 -3.78 10.34 5.16
C PHE A 117 -4.72 10.22 3.96
N TYR A 118 -4.49 9.25 3.09
CA TYR A 118 -5.27 9.08 1.86
C TYR A 118 -6.72 8.67 2.15
N THR A 119 -7.68 9.46 1.66
CA THR A 119 -9.13 9.26 1.89
C THR A 119 -9.85 8.72 0.66
N GLY A 120 -9.17 8.52 -0.48
CA GLY A 120 -9.79 8.11 -1.73
C GLY A 120 -9.48 9.06 -2.88
N GLU A 121 -10.29 8.99 -3.93
CA GLU A 121 -10.24 9.91 -5.07
C GLU A 121 -11.54 10.68 -5.17
N ASN A 122 -11.47 11.92 -5.64
CA ASN A 122 -12.64 12.74 -5.92
C ASN A 122 -13.32 12.34 -7.25
N SER A 123 -14.35 13.08 -7.67
CA SER A 123 -15.08 12.81 -8.91
C SER A 123 -14.24 12.91 -10.19
N ASP A 124 -13.12 13.64 -10.13
CA ASP A 124 -12.22 13.84 -11.25
C ASP A 124 -11.07 12.81 -11.27
N GLY A 125 -11.01 11.91 -10.27
CA GLY A 125 -9.96 10.90 -10.11
C GLY A 125 -8.70 11.42 -9.41
N ASP A 126 -8.74 12.63 -8.83
CA ASP A 126 -7.61 13.18 -8.07
C ASP A 126 -7.63 12.67 -6.63
N PRO A 127 -6.46 12.32 -6.04
CA PRO A 127 -6.39 11.80 -4.69
C PRO A 127 -6.74 12.87 -3.65
N GLU A 128 -7.54 12.49 -2.66
CA GLU A 128 -7.92 13.31 -1.50
C GLU A 128 -7.20 12.84 -0.23
N TYR A 129 -6.99 13.79 0.69
CA TYR A 129 -6.24 13.56 1.91
C TYR A 129 -6.85 14.27 3.12
N LEU A 130 -6.87 13.56 4.25
CA LEU A 130 -6.95 14.16 5.57
C LEU A 130 -5.55 14.66 5.95
N GLU A 131 -5.37 15.97 6.02
CA GLU A 131 -4.08 16.58 6.36
C GLU A 131 -3.99 16.98 7.84
N VAL A 132 -2.90 16.58 8.50
CA VAL A 132 -2.61 16.93 9.90
C VAL A 132 -1.21 17.50 10.01
N VAL A 133 -1.07 18.69 10.59
CA VAL A 133 0.23 19.33 10.85
C VAL A 133 0.57 19.24 12.32
N VAL A 134 1.71 18.63 12.64
CA VAL A 134 2.16 18.40 14.01
C VAL A 134 3.44 19.19 14.29
N PRO A 135 3.42 20.16 15.22
CA PRO A 135 4.63 20.87 15.61
C PRO A 135 5.61 19.95 16.35
N VAL A 136 6.91 20.26 16.24
CA VAL A 136 7.96 19.59 17.01
C VAL A 136 8.49 20.56 18.07
N ASN A 137 8.39 20.16 19.33
CA ASN A 137 8.95 20.88 20.46
C ASN A 137 10.49 20.86 20.34
N LYS A 138 11.07 22.05 20.33
CA LYS A 138 12.52 22.22 20.42
C LYS A 138 12.90 22.13 21.89
N SER A 139 13.83 21.23 22.21
CA SER A 139 14.45 21.16 23.52
C SER A 139 15.19 22.45 23.87
#